data_AF-A0A378QTI5-F1
#
_entry.id   AF-A0A378QTI5-F1
#
_cell.length_a   1.000
_cell.length_b   1.000
_cell.length_c   1.000
_cell.angle_alpha   90.00
_cell.angle_beta   90.00
_cell.angle_gamma   90.00
#
_symmetry.space_group_name_H-M   'P 1'
#
loop_
_entity.id
_entity.type
_entity.pdbx_description
1 polymer ?
#
loop_
_entity_poly.entity_id
_entity_poly.type
_entity_poly.pdbx_seq_one_letter_code
_entity_poly.pdbx_strand_id
1 'polypeptide(L)'
;MENGEGLQVLRYQKGGEYRPHFDYFGDSVGGRKHLEVGGQRVGTCVMYLSDVQAGGGTSFPSVGMEVKPKKGGAVFFADVDEQGDVDKLTLHAGVPVIAGVKFIATKWVRERPYRRES
;
A
#
# COMPACT_ATOMS: atom_id res chain seq x y z
N MET A 1 10.28 2.78 15.20
CA MET A 1 10.51 3.27 13.82
C MET A 1 9.97 4.68 13.76
N GLU A 2 10.83 5.68 13.61
CA GLU A 2 10.40 7.09 13.56
C GLU A 2 9.80 7.46 12.20
N ASN A 3 10.18 6.76 11.12
CA ASN A 3 9.85 7.12 9.73
C ASN A 3 8.72 6.26 9.15
N GLY A 4 7.66 6.02 9.91
CA GLY A 4 6.56 5.22 9.37
C GLY A 4 5.24 5.46 10.07
N GLU A 5 4.18 5.50 9.27
CA GLU A 5 2.81 5.66 9.76
C GLU A 5 2.38 4.49 10.65
N GLY A 6 1.32 4.66 11.43
CA GLY A 6 0.72 3.54 12.16
C GLY A 6 0.32 2.40 11.21
N LEU A 7 0.36 1.15 11.69
CA LEU A 7 -0.15 0.03 10.91
C LEU A 7 -1.63 0.21 10.62
N GLN A 8 -2.01 0.13 9.35
CA GLN A 8 -3.40 0.13 8.95
C GLN A 8 -3.86 -1.31 8.67
N VAL A 9 -4.82 -1.80 9.43
CA VAL A 9 -5.42 -3.13 9.21
C VAL A 9 -6.72 -2.98 8.44
N LEU A 10 -6.86 -3.75 7.35
CA LEU A 10 -8.04 -3.76 6.51
C LEU A 10 -8.61 -5.17 6.38
N ARG A 11 -9.93 -5.26 6.28
CA ARG A 11 -10.68 -6.49 6.05
C ARG A 11 -11.54 -6.34 4.82
N TYR A 12 -11.37 -7.25 3.86
CA TYR A 12 -12.21 -7.34 2.67
C TYR A 12 -13.04 -8.62 2.71
N GLN A 13 -14.36 -8.46 2.60
CA GLN A 13 -15.29 -9.58 2.37
C GLN A 13 -15.34 -9.92 0.88
N LYS A 14 -16.11 -10.96 0.52
CA LYS A 14 -16.40 -11.30 -0.88
C LYS A 14 -16.88 -10.06 -1.65
N GLY A 15 -16.30 -9.84 -2.83
CA GLY A 15 -16.54 -8.66 -3.67
C GLY A 15 -15.78 -7.40 -3.23
N GLY A 16 -15.19 -7.39 -2.03
CA GLY A 16 -14.37 -6.29 -1.57
C GLY A 16 -13.11 -6.16 -2.42
N GLU A 17 -12.85 -4.95 -2.86
CA GLU A 17 -11.72 -4.56 -3.71
C GLU A 17 -11.13 -3.23 -3.24
N TYR A 18 -10.00 -2.87 -3.84
CA TYR A 18 -9.50 -1.51 -3.80
C TYR A 18 -9.03 -1.11 -5.20
N ARG A 19 -9.56 -0.01 -5.72
CA ARG A 19 -9.30 0.42 -7.09
C ARG A 19 -7.82 0.76 -7.31
N PRO A 20 -7.32 0.70 -8.56
CA PRO A 20 -5.97 1.13 -8.88
C PRO A 20 -5.67 2.52 -8.35
N HIS A 21 -4.55 2.65 -7.64
CA HIS A 21 -4.10 3.88 -7.01
C HIS A 21 -2.59 3.86 -6.76
N PHE A 22 -2.09 5.02 -6.35
CA PHE A 22 -0.74 5.20 -5.85
C PHE A 22 -0.80 5.45 -4.34
N ASP A 23 0.23 4.99 -3.63
CA ASP A 23 0.36 5.27 -2.21
C ASP A 23 1.05 6.60 -1.92
N TYR A 24 1.89 7.09 -2.85
CA TYR A 24 2.50 8.40 -2.76
C TYR A 24 1.47 9.54 -2.83
N PHE A 25 1.81 10.70 -2.26
CA PHE A 25 1.00 11.90 -2.37
C PHE A 25 1.31 12.65 -3.67
N GLY A 26 0.26 13.06 -4.39
CA GLY A 26 0.37 14.00 -5.51
C GLY A 26 0.12 15.45 -5.12
N ASP A 27 0.12 16.35 -6.11
CA ASP A 27 0.13 17.82 -5.91
C ASP A 27 -1.20 18.45 -5.45
N SER A 28 -2.21 17.62 -5.16
CA SER A 28 -3.49 18.10 -4.61
C SER A 28 -3.27 18.86 -3.30
N VAL A 29 -4.22 19.74 -2.93
CA VAL A 29 -4.15 20.47 -1.65
C VAL A 29 -4.04 19.51 -0.46
N GLY A 30 -4.75 18.38 -0.49
CA GLY A 30 -4.64 17.34 0.54
C GLY A 30 -3.27 16.66 0.54
N GLY A 31 -2.76 16.29 -0.64
CA GLY A 31 -1.44 15.67 -0.79
C GLY A 31 -0.31 16.56 -0.27
N ARG A 32 -0.33 17.85 -0.59
CA ARG A 32 0.67 18.82 -0.10
C ARG A 32 0.71 18.91 1.43
N LYS A 33 -0.45 18.91 2.10
CA LYS A 33 -0.50 18.85 3.58
C LYS A 33 0.13 17.59 4.14
N HIS A 34 -0.03 16.45 3.46
CA HIS A 34 0.62 15.21 3.88
C HIS A 34 2.14 15.23 3.68
N LEU A 35 2.65 15.95 2.67
CA LEU A 35 4.10 16.09 2.42
C LEU A 35 4.79 16.94 3.50
N GLU A 36 4.09 17.91 4.09
CA GLU A 36 4.60 18.72 5.21
C GLU A 36 4.95 17.86 6.43
N VAL A 37 4.22 16.76 6.65
CA VAL A 37 4.41 15.86 7.80
C VAL A 37 5.05 14.54 7.35
N GLY A 38 6.37 14.44 7.50
CA GLY A 38 7.12 13.21 7.19
C GLY A 38 7.51 13.06 5.71
N GLY A 39 7.34 14.08 4.86
CA GLY A 39 7.79 14.03 3.45
C GLY A 39 6.94 13.10 2.59
N GLN A 40 7.52 12.50 1.55
CA GLN A 40 6.80 11.54 0.71
C GLN A 40 6.66 10.16 1.40
N ARG A 41 5.71 9.32 0.95
CA ARG A 41 5.77 7.87 1.19
C ARG A 41 6.79 7.27 0.21
N VAL A 42 7.82 6.63 0.74
CA VAL A 42 8.94 6.10 -0.07
C VAL A 42 8.88 4.58 -0.21
N GLY A 43 7.97 3.92 0.51
CA GLY A 43 7.74 2.52 0.35
C GLY A 43 6.53 2.03 1.12
N THR A 44 5.92 0.99 0.57
CA THR A 44 4.75 0.32 1.10
C THR A 44 5.05 -1.14 1.35
N CYS A 45 4.69 -1.62 2.54
CA CYS A 45 4.66 -3.05 2.86
C CYS A 45 3.22 -3.49 3.13
N VAL A 46 2.66 -4.31 2.23
CA VAL A 46 1.37 -4.97 2.41
C VAL A 46 1.61 -6.39 2.93
N MET A 47 1.22 -6.63 4.18
CA MET A 47 1.34 -7.91 4.85
C MET A 47 0.01 -8.66 4.79
N TYR A 48 0.02 -9.91 4.35
CA TYR A 48 -1.17 -10.76 4.27
C TYR A 48 -1.38 -11.50 5.60
N LEU A 49 -2.49 -11.18 6.27
CA LEU A 49 -2.80 -11.72 7.60
C LEU A 49 -3.74 -12.93 7.56
N SER A 50 -4.30 -13.24 6.38
CA SER A 50 -5.11 -14.43 6.13
C SER A 50 -4.76 -15.05 4.78
N ASP A 51 -5.01 -16.35 4.66
CA ASP A 51 -5.12 -17.01 3.37
C ASP A 51 -6.47 -16.66 2.74
N VAL A 52 -6.48 -16.48 1.41
CA VAL A 52 -7.71 -16.19 0.67
C VAL A 52 -7.97 -17.34 -0.29
N GLN A 53 -9.19 -17.88 -0.26
CA GLN A 53 -9.53 -19.06 -1.04
C GLN A 53 -9.53 -18.79 -2.55
N ALA A 54 -10.02 -17.62 -2.99
CA ALA A 54 -9.96 -17.19 -4.38
C ALA A 54 -10.03 -15.66 -4.52
N GLY A 55 -9.30 -15.11 -5.50
CA GLY A 55 -9.18 -13.66 -5.71
C GLY A 55 -8.35 -12.98 -4.62
N GLY A 56 -8.58 -11.68 -4.38
CA GLY A 56 -7.93 -10.95 -3.30
C GLY A 56 -6.44 -10.61 -3.52
N GLY A 57 -5.92 -10.80 -4.73
CA GLY A 57 -4.56 -10.44 -5.12
C GLY A 57 -4.22 -8.96 -4.90
N THR A 58 -2.93 -8.65 -4.83
CA THR A 58 -2.41 -7.29 -5.03
C THR A 58 -1.89 -7.22 -6.46
N SER A 59 -2.59 -6.51 -7.34
CA SER A 59 -2.22 -6.36 -8.75
C SER A 59 -1.39 -5.11 -8.97
N PHE A 60 -0.38 -5.21 -9.82
CA PHE A 60 0.46 -4.13 -10.33
C PHE A 60 0.31 -4.08 -11.86
N PRO A 61 -0.74 -3.43 -12.40
CA PRO A 61 -1.04 -3.44 -13.83
C PRO A 61 0.08 -2.89 -14.70
N SER A 62 0.80 -1.86 -14.26
CA SER A 62 1.88 -1.24 -15.04
C SER A 62 3.04 -2.19 -15.35
N VAL A 63 3.20 -3.24 -14.55
CA VAL A 63 4.26 -4.27 -14.73
C VAL A 63 3.69 -5.67 -15.00
N GLY A 64 2.37 -5.80 -15.20
CA GLY A 64 1.72 -7.08 -15.53
C GLY A 64 1.84 -8.14 -14.44
N MET A 65 1.92 -7.75 -13.16
CA MET A 65 2.14 -8.67 -12.03
C MET A 65 0.93 -8.72 -11.09
N GLU A 66 0.69 -9.86 -10.48
CA GLU A 66 -0.23 -10.00 -9.35
C GLU A 66 0.40 -10.88 -8.25
N VAL A 67 0.39 -10.37 -7.02
CA VAL A 67 0.83 -11.12 -5.84
C VAL A 67 -0.39 -11.71 -5.16
N LYS A 68 -0.45 -13.05 -5.11
CA LYS A 68 -1.53 -13.78 -4.42
C LYS A 68 -1.33 -13.71 -2.90
N PRO A 69 -2.40 -13.44 -2.12
CA PRO A 69 -2.30 -13.39 -0.67
C PRO A 69 -2.00 -14.78 -0.11
N LYS A 70 -0.97 -14.85 0.74
CA LYS A 70 -0.62 -16.03 1.52
C LYS A 70 -0.32 -15.57 2.93
N LYS A 71 -0.98 -16.17 3.93
CA LYS A 71 -0.82 -15.76 5.33
C LYS A 71 0.65 -15.76 5.75
N GLY A 72 1.08 -14.65 6.36
CA GLY A 72 2.47 -14.44 6.78
C GLY A 72 3.41 -13.95 5.67
N GLY A 73 2.96 -13.95 4.42
CA GLY A 73 3.68 -13.31 3.32
C GLY A 73 3.46 -11.80 3.29
N ALA A 74 4.32 -11.10 2.56
CA ALA A 74 4.19 -9.68 2.31
C ALA A 74 4.68 -9.33 0.90
N VAL A 75 4.17 -8.23 0.35
CA VAL A 75 4.76 -7.55 -0.79
C VAL A 75 5.26 -6.19 -0.33
N PHE A 76 6.51 -5.89 -0.66
CA PHE A 76 7.11 -4.58 -0.46
C PHE A 76 7.44 -3.98 -1.82
N PHE A 77 7.19 -2.69 -1.98
CA PHE A 77 7.60 -1.91 -3.14
C PHE A 77 8.00 -0.51 -2.70
N ALA A 78 8.98 0.07 -3.39
CA ALA A 78 9.36 1.46 -3.22
C ALA A 78 8.38 2.32 -4.01
N ASP A 79 7.84 3.37 -3.38
CA ASP A 79 6.92 4.32 -4.01
C ASP A 79 7.64 5.39 -4.86
N VAL A 80 8.97 5.37 -4.80
CA VAL A 80 9.88 6.29 -5.49
C VAL A 80 10.98 5.51 -6.23
N ASP A 81 11.51 6.11 -7.29
CA ASP A 81 12.63 5.58 -8.06
C ASP A 81 14.00 5.88 -7.43
N GLU A 82 15.07 5.52 -8.13
CA GLU A 82 16.46 5.75 -7.68
C GLU A 82 16.84 7.24 -7.57
N GLN A 83 16.10 8.13 -8.22
CA GLN A 83 16.27 9.58 -8.13
C GLN A 83 15.42 10.18 -6.99
N GLY A 84 14.52 9.40 -6.40
CA GLY A 84 13.58 9.85 -5.38
C GLY A 84 12.28 10.41 -5.93
N ASP A 85 12.07 10.33 -7.25
CA ASP A 85 10.83 10.75 -7.90
C ASP A 85 9.76 9.67 -7.76
N VAL A 86 8.50 10.06 -7.69
CA VAL A 86 7.38 9.11 -7.51
C VAL A 86 7.28 8.14 -8.70
N ASP A 87 7.23 6.84 -8.40
CA ASP A 87 7.30 5.82 -9.44
C ASP A 87 5.90 5.39 -9.90
N LYS A 88 5.57 5.67 -11.16
CA LYS A 88 4.28 5.31 -11.79
C LYS A 88 4.10 3.81 -12.03
N LEU A 89 5.17 3.02 -11.95
CA LEU A 89 5.10 1.55 -12.04
C LEU A 89 4.47 0.93 -10.78
N THR A 90 4.38 1.69 -9.70
CA THR A 90 3.80 1.26 -8.41
C THR A 90 2.27 1.34 -8.37
N LEU A 91 1.62 1.74 -9.48
CA LEU A 91 0.16 1.71 -9.59
C LEU A 91 -0.32 0.31 -9.21
N HIS A 92 -1.13 0.23 -8.16
CA HIS A 92 -1.55 -1.07 -7.62
C HIS A 92 -2.99 -1.08 -7.15
N ALA A 93 -3.56 -2.28 -7.09
CA ALA A 93 -4.96 -2.51 -6.75
C ALA A 93 -5.12 -3.74 -5.86
N GLY A 94 -6.17 -3.74 -5.05
CA GLY A 94 -6.67 -4.95 -4.39
C GLY A 94 -7.72 -5.60 -5.28
N VAL A 95 -7.37 -6.70 -5.95
CA VAL A 95 -8.29 -7.46 -6.81
C VAL A 95 -9.46 -7.99 -5.97
N PRO A 96 -10.71 -8.04 -6.47
CA PRO A 96 -11.85 -8.53 -5.73
C PRO A 96 -11.62 -9.87 -5.05
N VAL A 97 -12.06 -10.01 -3.80
CA VAL A 97 -12.13 -11.31 -3.14
C VAL A 97 -13.28 -12.12 -3.75
N ILE A 98 -12.98 -13.26 -4.36
CA ILE A 98 -13.99 -14.14 -4.98
C ILE A 98 -14.55 -15.11 -3.93
N ALA A 99 -13.69 -15.67 -3.08
CA ALA A 99 -14.06 -16.56 -1.98
C ALA A 99 -13.14 -16.40 -0.77
N GLY A 100 -13.71 -16.51 0.44
CA GLY A 100 -13.01 -16.31 1.70
C GLY A 100 -13.06 -14.86 2.21
N VAL A 101 -12.11 -14.51 3.10
CA VAL A 101 -11.97 -13.17 3.68
C VAL A 101 -10.49 -12.79 3.67
N LYS A 102 -10.19 -11.60 3.14
CA LYS A 102 -8.82 -11.06 3.10
C LYS A 102 -8.61 -10.12 4.27
N PHE A 103 -7.58 -10.38 5.07
CA PHE A 103 -7.03 -9.44 6.04
C PHE A 103 -5.64 -9.02 5.59
N ILE A 104 -5.38 -7.72 5.62
CA ILE A 104 -4.04 -7.15 5.40
C ILE A 104 -3.68 -6.16 6.49
N ALA A 105 -2.38 -6.01 6.74
CA ALA A 105 -1.83 -4.84 7.40
C ALA A 105 -0.93 -4.11 6.41
N THR A 106 -1.10 -2.80 6.28
CA THR A 106 -0.25 -1.94 5.46
C THR A 106 0.61 -1.09 6.36
N LYS A 107 1.91 -1.04 6.05
CA LYS A 107 2.88 -0.11 6.64
C LYS A 107 3.40 0.80 5.55
N TRP A 108 3.19 2.10 5.72
CA TRP A 108 3.81 3.12 4.89
C TRP A 108 5.07 3.65 5.55
N VAL A 109 6.15 3.67 4.79
CA VAL A 109 7.46 4.23 5.15
C VAL A 109 7.51 5.66 4.63
N ARG A 110 7.95 6.57 5.49
CA ARG A 110 8.01 8.00 5.23
C ARG A 110 9.46 8.42 4.98
N GLU A 111 9.64 9.38 4.09
CA GLU A 111 10.95 9.96 3.76
C GLU A 111 11.64 10.54 5.00
N ARG A 112 10.86 11.24 5.83
CA ARG A 112 11.33 11.93 7.05
C ARG A 112 10.61 11.37 8.29
N PRO A 113 11.13 11.61 9.51
CA PRO A 113 10.46 11.22 10.74
C PRO A 113 8.99 11.64 10.76
N TYR A 114 8.11 10.66 10.96
CA TYR A 114 6.67 10.82 11.01
C TYR A 114 6.22 10.85 12.47
N ARG A 115 6.28 12.04 13.06
CA ARG A 115 5.77 12.30 14.41
C ARG A 115 4.38 12.91 14.24
N ARG A 116 3.34 12.23 14.73
CA ARG A 116 2.07 12.91 14.96
C ARG A 116 2.29 13.87 16.12
N GLU A 117 2.02 15.16 15.91
CA GLU A 117 1.92 16.08 17.05
C GLU A 117 0.89 15.49 18.03
N SER A 118 1.32 15.37 19.29
CA SER A 118 0.55 14.80 20.40
C SER A 118 -0.62 15.70 20.79
#